data_AF-A0A5N5NFN5-F1
#
_entry.id   AF-A0A5N5NFN5-F1
#
_cell.length_a   1.000
_cell.length_b   1.000
_cell.length_c   1.000
_cell.angle_alpha   90.00
_cell.angle_beta   90.00
_cell.angle_gamma   90.00
#
_symmetry.space_group_name_H-M   'P 1'
#
loop_
_entity.id
_entity.type
_entity.pdbx_description
1 polymer ?
#
loop_
_entity_poly.entity_id
_entity_poly.type
_entity_poly.pdbx_seq_one_letter_code
_entity_poly.pdbx_strand_id
1 'polypeptide(L)'
;MPEYASAEASESMEVLGTSAQNYFDNKTSKSPKDPLLQLISLQKASGCWEMESALAEVFGKKEKELIKKIPAQVKPDVWATLLALIWLHGFKIDAQVEWQFLAMKAVAWIRTQKVVDQSECVRVGNALLGCQVKEDALGI
;
A
#
# COMPACT_ATOMS: atom_id res chain seq x y z
N MET A 1 -22.13 62.13 -46.22
CA MET A 1 -20.99 61.57 -46.98
C MET A 1 -19.98 61.03 -45.96
N PRO A 2 -19.16 60.03 -46.34
CA PRO A 2 -19.05 58.70 -45.66
C PRO A 2 -18.18 58.76 -44.37
N GLU A 3 -17.90 57.69 -43.61
CA GLU A 3 -17.42 56.37 -44.05
C GLU A 3 -17.32 55.30 -42.93
N TYR A 4 -17.60 54.04 -43.30
CA TYR A 4 -17.24 52.72 -42.72
C TYR A 4 -17.05 52.52 -41.19
N ALA A 5 -17.87 51.66 -40.55
CA ALA A 5 -17.61 50.22 -40.25
C ALA A 5 -16.76 50.00 -38.96
N SER A 6 -16.91 48.96 -38.14
CA SER A 6 -17.70 47.70 -38.15
C SER A 6 -18.09 47.35 -36.67
N ALA A 7 -18.67 46.23 -36.23
CA ALA A 7 -18.93 44.92 -36.85
C ALA A 7 -20.16 44.17 -36.25
N GLU A 8 -20.79 43.37 -37.11
CA GLU A 8 -21.21 41.96 -36.93
C GLU A 8 -22.08 41.48 -35.74
N ALA A 9 -23.29 41.04 -36.12
CA ALA A 9 -24.00 39.83 -35.68
C ALA A 9 -24.28 39.60 -34.17
N SER A 10 -25.48 40.03 -33.75
CA SER A 10 -26.20 39.41 -32.63
C SER A 10 -26.85 38.08 -33.07
N GLU A 11 -26.99 37.18 -32.09
CA GLU A 11 -27.92 36.06 -32.00
C GLU A 11 -27.86 34.91 -33.03
N SER A 12 -27.53 33.73 -32.49
CA SER A 12 -28.37 32.56 -32.67
C SER A 12 -28.49 31.80 -31.34
N MET A 13 -29.65 32.00 -30.69
CA MET A 13 -30.28 30.98 -29.83
C MET A 13 -30.52 29.69 -30.66
N GLU A 14 -30.67 28.49 -30.10
CA GLU A 14 -31.21 28.11 -28.79
C GLU A 14 -30.77 26.67 -28.37
N VAL A 15 -30.91 26.37 -27.07
CA VAL A 15 -31.00 25.08 -26.33
C VAL A 15 -30.84 23.70 -27.06
N LEU A 16 -30.21 22.67 -26.48
CA LEU A 16 -30.71 21.87 -25.33
C LEU A 16 -29.66 20.85 -24.82
N GLY A 17 -29.61 20.66 -23.50
CA GLY A 17 -29.30 19.38 -22.84
C GLY A 17 -27.87 18.80 -22.94
N THR A 18 -27.18 18.67 -21.79
CA THR A 18 -27.01 17.37 -21.09
C THR A 18 -25.97 17.46 -19.96
N SER A 19 -26.50 17.51 -18.74
CA SER A 19 -25.97 16.91 -17.49
C SER A 19 -24.60 17.32 -16.90
N ALA A 20 -24.59 17.39 -15.57
CA ALA A 20 -23.44 17.70 -14.71
C ALA A 20 -22.41 16.55 -14.57
N GLN A 21 -22.19 15.75 -15.63
CA GLN A 21 -21.36 14.55 -15.57
C GLN A 21 -19.84 14.85 -15.49
N ASN A 22 -19.39 15.98 -16.06
CA ASN A 22 -17.95 16.27 -16.22
C ASN A 22 -17.28 16.87 -14.97
N TYR A 23 -17.95 16.88 -13.82
CA TYR A 23 -17.38 17.26 -12.52
C TYR A 23 -17.05 16.06 -11.61
N PHE A 24 -17.25 14.82 -12.07
CA PHE A 24 -16.98 13.59 -11.31
C PHE A 24 -15.86 12.70 -11.84
N ASP A 25 -15.20 13.09 -12.94
CA ASP A 25 -13.85 12.59 -13.24
C ASP A 25 -12.82 13.29 -12.35
N ASN A 26 -12.97 13.07 -11.03
CA ASN A 26 -11.86 13.08 -10.09
C ASN A 26 -10.93 11.92 -10.45
N LYS A 27 -10.19 12.12 -11.55
CA LYS A 27 -8.96 11.41 -11.86
C LYS A 27 -8.03 11.64 -10.68
N THR A 28 -8.10 10.73 -9.72
CA THR A 28 -7.23 10.73 -8.55
C THR A 28 -5.81 10.62 -9.07
N SER A 29 -5.14 11.77 -9.16
CA SER A 29 -3.71 11.84 -9.34
C SER A 29 -3.12 11.15 -8.12
N LYS A 30 -2.86 9.85 -8.27
CA LYS A 30 -2.17 9.02 -7.29
C LYS A 30 -0.75 9.57 -7.24
N SER A 31 -0.57 10.67 -6.53
CA SER A 31 0.74 11.18 -6.13
C SER A 31 1.52 10.00 -5.55
N PRO A 32 2.84 9.92 -5.76
CA PRO A 32 3.62 8.81 -5.24
C PRO A 32 3.40 8.71 -3.73
N LYS A 33 2.60 7.72 -3.32
CA LYS A 33 2.40 7.43 -1.90
C LYS A 33 3.73 6.91 -1.40
N ASP A 34 4.31 7.57 -0.41
CA ASP A 34 5.50 7.02 0.22
C ASP A 34 5.19 5.60 0.75
N PRO A 35 5.94 4.56 0.34
CA PRO A 35 5.60 3.19 0.70
C PRO A 35 5.64 2.92 2.21
N LEU A 36 6.45 3.67 2.98
CA LEU A 36 6.52 3.51 4.44
C LEU A 36 5.28 4.13 5.10
N LEU A 37 4.87 5.34 4.72
CA LEU A 37 3.62 5.95 5.17
C LEU A 37 2.40 5.11 4.76
N GLN A 38 2.41 4.53 3.56
CA GLN A 38 1.38 3.58 3.14
C GLN A 38 1.36 2.37 4.08
N LEU A 39 2.48 1.70 4.34
CA LEU A 39 2.54 0.57 5.26
C LEU A 39 2.05 0.91 6.67
N ILE A 40 2.47 2.06 7.22
CA ILE A 40 2.01 2.58 8.53
C ILE A 40 0.49 2.71 8.54
N SER A 41 -0.10 3.30 7.51
CA SER A 41 -1.55 3.52 7.43
C SER A 41 -2.39 2.25 7.34
N LEU A 42 -1.80 1.12 6.91
CA LEU A 42 -2.48 -0.17 6.80
C LEU A 42 -2.41 -1.00 8.09
N GLN A 43 -1.60 -0.63 9.09
CA GLN A 43 -1.54 -1.40 10.33
C GLN A 43 -2.85 -1.28 11.11
N LYS A 44 -3.47 -2.41 11.43
CA LYS A 44 -4.67 -2.47 12.27
C LYS A 44 -4.33 -2.08 13.72
N ALA A 45 -5.34 -1.70 14.50
CA ALA A 45 -5.16 -1.32 15.91
C ALA A 45 -4.41 -2.40 16.71
N SER A 46 -4.68 -3.67 16.43
CA SER A 46 -4.05 -4.88 16.97
C SER A 46 -2.54 -5.02 16.70
N GLY A 47 -1.98 -4.31 15.71
CA GLY A 47 -0.58 -4.44 15.29
C GLY A 47 -0.36 -5.29 14.03
N CYS A 48 -1.38 -5.98 13.51
CA CYS A 48 -1.26 -6.80 12.31
C CYS A 48 -1.55 -6.03 11.01
N TRP A 49 -1.25 -6.67 9.89
CA TRP A 49 -1.75 -6.32 8.56
C TRP A 49 -2.61 -7.47 8.01
N GLU A 50 -3.51 -7.14 7.10
CA GLU A 50 -4.33 -8.09 6.34
C GLU A 50 -3.73 -8.29 4.94
N MET A 51 -4.03 -9.42 4.31
CA MET A 51 -3.58 -9.71 2.94
C MET A 51 -4.43 -8.94 1.92
N GLU A 52 -4.02 -7.72 1.58
CA GLU A 52 -4.74 -6.82 0.67
C GLU A 52 -3.84 -6.24 -0.44
N SER A 53 -4.47 -5.83 -1.54
CA SER A 53 -3.78 -5.25 -2.70
C SER A 53 -2.95 -4.00 -2.33
N ALA A 54 -3.42 -3.18 -1.40
CA ALA A 54 -2.68 -2.00 -0.93
C ALA A 54 -1.38 -2.36 -0.18
N LEU A 55 -1.35 -3.51 0.52
CA LEU A 55 -0.13 -4.03 1.15
C LEU A 55 0.82 -4.59 0.08
N ALA A 56 0.30 -5.30 -0.91
CA ALA A 56 1.11 -5.83 -2.02
C ALA A 56 1.78 -4.71 -2.85
N GLU A 57 1.09 -3.57 -3.05
CA GLU A 57 1.67 -2.38 -3.68
C GLU A 57 2.92 -1.87 -2.95
N VAL A 58 2.94 -1.85 -1.60
CA VAL A 58 4.12 -1.42 -0.81
C VAL A 58 5.34 -2.29 -1.11
N PHE A 59 5.12 -3.60 -1.26
CA PHE A 59 6.18 -4.57 -1.54
C PHE A 59 6.60 -4.61 -3.01
N GLY A 60 5.95 -3.85 -3.90
CA GLY A 60 6.15 -3.93 -5.34
C GLY A 60 5.71 -5.28 -5.93
N LYS A 61 4.73 -5.95 -5.31
CA LYS A 61 4.24 -7.28 -5.69
C LYS A 61 2.76 -7.24 -6.06
N LYS A 62 2.28 -8.36 -6.62
CA LYS A 62 0.84 -8.63 -6.77
C LYS A 62 0.36 -9.44 -5.57
N GLU A 63 -0.84 -9.16 -5.08
CA GLU A 63 -1.48 -9.89 -3.97
C GLU A 63 -1.47 -11.43 -4.21
N LYS A 64 -1.75 -11.86 -5.44
CA LYS A 64 -1.70 -13.27 -5.87
C LYS A 64 -0.31 -13.92 -5.70
N GLU A 65 0.77 -13.16 -5.81
CA GLU A 65 2.13 -13.66 -5.60
C GLU A 65 2.41 -13.86 -4.11
N LEU A 66 1.92 -12.95 -3.25
CA LEU A 66 2.01 -13.08 -1.80
C LEU A 66 1.22 -14.31 -1.31
N ILE A 67 -0.03 -14.46 -1.77
CA ILE A 67 -0.90 -15.59 -1.43
C ILE A 67 -0.29 -16.92 -1.86
N LYS A 68 0.24 -17.01 -3.09
CA LYS A 68 0.91 -18.23 -3.60
C LYS A 68 2.16 -18.63 -2.81
N LYS A 69 2.68 -17.74 -1.97
CA LYS A 69 3.89 -17.93 -1.17
C LYS A 69 3.64 -18.03 0.33
N ILE A 70 2.39 -18.03 0.78
CA ILE A 70 2.02 -18.36 2.17
C ILE A 70 2.58 -19.76 2.51
N PRO A 71 3.44 -19.91 3.54
CA PRO A 71 3.90 -21.23 3.99
C PRO A 71 2.74 -22.06 4.57
N ALA A 72 2.87 -23.38 4.53
CA ALA A 72 1.83 -24.28 5.02
C ALA A 72 1.49 -24.01 6.50
N GLN A 73 0.21 -24.10 6.87
CA GLN A 73 -0.32 -23.84 8.22
C GLN A 73 -0.17 -22.38 8.73
N VAL A 74 0.26 -21.43 7.90
CA VAL A 74 0.34 -20.00 8.26
C VAL A 74 -0.94 -19.29 7.84
N LYS A 75 -1.51 -18.47 8.73
CA LYS A 75 -2.68 -17.62 8.41
C LYS A 75 -2.28 -16.46 7.49
N PRO A 76 -3.14 -15.99 6.57
CA PRO A 76 -2.85 -14.85 5.70
C PRO A 76 -2.38 -13.59 6.44
N ASP A 77 -2.99 -13.25 7.58
CA ASP A 77 -2.62 -12.05 8.36
C ASP A 77 -1.27 -12.19 9.08
N VAL A 78 -0.91 -13.41 9.48
CA VAL A 78 0.42 -13.71 10.02
C VAL A 78 1.46 -13.53 8.93
N TRP A 79 1.17 -14.02 7.72
CA TRP A 79 2.05 -13.86 6.57
C TRP A 79 2.19 -12.39 6.15
N ALA A 80 1.08 -11.64 6.07
CA ALA A 80 1.07 -10.21 5.81
C ALA A 80 1.92 -9.43 6.82
N THR A 81 1.77 -9.74 8.11
CA THR A 81 2.49 -9.08 9.20
C THR A 81 4.00 -9.42 9.19
N LEU A 82 4.36 -10.68 8.89
CA LEU A 82 5.77 -11.07 8.72
C LEU A 82 6.42 -10.40 7.51
N LEU A 83 5.73 -10.31 6.37
CA LEU A 83 6.22 -9.59 5.20
C LEU A 83 6.42 -8.10 5.47
N ALA A 84 5.51 -7.47 6.23
CA ALA A 84 5.66 -6.08 6.65
C ALA A 84 6.92 -5.88 7.51
N LEU A 85 7.16 -6.73 8.50
CA LEU A 85 8.38 -6.70 9.32
C LEU A 85 9.65 -6.90 8.48
N ILE A 86 9.69 -7.93 7.63
CA ILE A 86 10.86 -8.19 6.75
C ILE A 86 11.12 -6.99 5.82
N TRP A 87 10.08 -6.37 5.27
CA TRP A 87 10.22 -5.21 4.41
C TRP A 87 10.74 -3.97 5.16
N LEU A 88 10.26 -3.71 6.39
CA LEU A 88 10.75 -2.61 7.22
C LEU A 88 12.25 -2.75 7.53
N HIS A 89 12.65 -3.93 8.01
CA HIS A 89 14.05 -4.20 8.36
C HIS A 89 14.96 -4.31 7.12
N GLY A 90 14.44 -4.75 5.97
CA GLY A 90 15.20 -4.95 4.74
C GLY A 90 15.35 -3.71 3.86
N PHE A 91 14.34 -2.82 3.82
CA PHE A 91 14.31 -1.66 2.90
C PHE A 91 14.17 -0.30 3.58
N LYS A 92 13.87 -0.24 4.89
CA LYS A 92 13.62 1.02 5.61
C LYS A 92 14.45 1.17 6.89
N ILE A 93 15.58 0.48 7.00
CA ILE A 93 16.47 0.55 8.17
C ILE A 93 16.89 1.99 8.50
N ASP A 94 17.14 2.83 7.49
CA ASP A 94 17.51 4.25 7.65
C ASP A 94 16.41 5.11 8.31
N ALA A 95 15.17 4.61 8.34
CA ALA A 95 14.00 5.27 8.91
C ALA A 95 13.48 4.57 10.18
N GLN A 96 14.32 3.79 10.88
CA GLN A 96 13.90 2.94 12.03
C GLN A 96 13.07 3.68 13.09
N VAL A 97 13.38 4.95 13.37
CA VAL A 97 12.66 5.77 14.35
C VAL A 97 11.17 5.92 14.01
N GLU A 98 10.82 5.99 12.73
CA GLU A 98 9.43 6.13 12.24
C GLU A 98 8.60 4.86 12.45
N TRP A 99 9.22 3.68 12.42
CA TRP A 99 8.49 2.39 12.42
C TRP A 99 8.81 1.45 13.57
N GLN A 100 9.77 1.74 14.45
CA GLN A 100 10.10 0.87 15.59
C GLN A 100 8.90 0.52 16.47
N PHE A 101 8.00 1.47 16.73
CA PHE A 101 6.76 1.23 17.50
C PHE A 101 5.74 0.40 16.72
N LEU A 102 5.68 0.59 15.40
CA LEU A 102 4.88 -0.19 14.47
C LEU A 102 5.31 -1.67 14.52
N ALA A 103 6.62 -1.93 14.43
CA ALA A 103 7.22 -3.26 14.51
C ALA A 103 7.01 -3.90 15.89
N MET A 104 7.23 -3.18 16.99
CA MET A 104 6.99 -3.71 18.34
C MET A 104 5.54 -4.17 18.55
N LYS A 105 4.54 -3.44 18.06
CA LYS A 105 3.14 -3.87 18.08
C LYS A 105 2.91 -5.14 17.27
N ALA A 106 3.48 -5.20 16.06
CA ALA A 106 3.35 -6.34 15.16
C ALA A 106 3.99 -7.61 15.72
N VAL A 107 5.17 -7.50 16.32
CA VAL A 107 5.88 -8.58 17.03
C VAL A 107 5.07 -9.06 18.24
N ALA A 108 4.56 -8.14 19.07
CA ALA A 108 3.69 -8.49 20.20
C ALA A 108 2.45 -9.25 19.73
N TRP A 109 1.86 -8.85 18.60
CA TRP A 109 0.74 -9.57 17.99
C TRP A 109 1.15 -10.95 17.44
N ILE A 110 2.26 -11.08 16.70
CA ILE A 110 2.75 -12.37 16.17
C ILE A 110 2.97 -13.39 17.29
N ARG A 111 3.52 -12.97 18.43
CA ARG A 111 3.73 -13.84 19.60
C ARG A 111 2.45 -14.39 20.23
N THR A 112 1.29 -13.80 19.93
CA THR A 112 -0.03 -14.37 20.30
C THR A 112 -0.55 -15.42 19.30
N GLN A 113 0.08 -15.52 18.12
CA GLN A 113 -0.30 -16.45 17.06
C GLN A 113 0.50 -17.76 17.18
N LYS A 114 -0.18 -18.90 16.97
CA LYS A 114 0.46 -20.23 16.97
C LYS A 114 1.18 -20.47 15.63
N VAL A 115 2.31 -19.79 15.43
CA VAL A 115 3.16 -19.97 14.24
C VAL A 115 4.10 -21.15 14.46
N VAL A 116 3.92 -22.21 13.68
CA VAL A 116 4.60 -23.51 13.90
C VAL A 116 6.04 -23.52 13.36
N ASP A 117 6.34 -22.68 12.37
CA ASP A 117 7.68 -22.55 11.79
C ASP A 117 7.93 -21.09 11.36
N GLN A 118 8.43 -20.28 12.30
CA GLN A 118 8.76 -18.87 12.04
C GLN A 118 9.98 -18.76 11.11
N SER A 119 10.98 -19.63 11.29
CA SER A 119 12.21 -19.67 10.49
C SER A 119 11.95 -19.85 8.99
N GLU A 120 11.05 -20.76 8.61
CA GLU A 120 10.64 -20.97 7.21
C GLU A 120 9.88 -19.76 6.66
N CYS A 121 9.03 -19.12 7.47
CA CYS A 121 8.35 -17.90 7.06
C CYS A 121 9.34 -16.77 6.77
N VAL A 122 10.33 -16.57 7.64
CA VAL A 122 11.38 -15.56 7.43
C VAL A 122 12.19 -15.88 6.18
N ARG A 123 12.57 -17.13 5.96
CA ARG A 123 13.31 -17.59 4.77
C ARG A 123 12.53 -17.36 3.47
N VAL A 124 11.25 -17.78 3.43
CA VAL A 124 10.38 -17.61 2.24
C VAL A 124 10.05 -16.13 2.00
N GLY A 125 9.85 -15.35 3.06
CA GLY A 125 9.53 -13.92 2.98
C GLY A 125 10.71 -13.11 2.43
N ASN A 126 11.91 -13.37 2.94
CA ASN A 126 13.16 -12.83 2.39
C ASN A 126 13.31 -13.16 0.91
N ALA A 127 13.14 -14.41 0.51
CA ALA A 127 13.24 -14.84 -0.89
C ALA A 127 12.18 -14.20 -1.80
N LEU A 128 10.98 -13.94 -1.28
CA LEU A 128 9.91 -13.26 -2.01
C LEU A 128 10.20 -11.77 -2.21
N LEU A 129 10.69 -11.09 -1.16
CA LEU A 129 10.96 -9.65 -1.15
C LEU A 129 12.33 -9.29 -1.73
N GLY A 130 13.28 -10.23 -1.84
CA GLY A 130 14.67 -9.96 -2.23
C GLY A 130 15.53 -9.44 -1.07
N CYS A 131 15.15 -9.78 0.17
CA CYS A 131 15.82 -9.36 1.40
C CYS A 131 16.72 -10.47 1.99
N GLN A 132 17.55 -10.12 2.98
CA GLN A 132 18.33 -11.06 3.80
C GLN A 132 18.26 -10.68 5.29
N VAL A 133 17.06 -10.36 5.78
CA VAL A 133 16.81 -10.03 7.19
C VAL A 133 16.88 -11.31 8.03
N LYS A 134 17.60 -11.25 9.15
CA LYS A 134 17.69 -12.35 10.11
C LYS A 134 16.48 -12.38 11.05
N GLU A 135 16.16 -13.55 11.60
CA GLU A 135 15.04 -13.76 12.52
C GLU A 135 15.20 -12.96 13.83
N ASP A 136 16.41 -12.89 14.38
CA ASP A 136 16.75 -12.08 15.58
C ASP A 136 16.47 -10.59 15.39
N ALA A 137 16.71 -10.05 14.19
CA ALA A 137 16.44 -8.66 13.86
C ALA A 137 14.93 -8.34 13.86
N LEU A 138 14.07 -9.30 13.49
CA LEU A 138 12.62 -9.14 13.52
C LEU A 138 12.05 -9.18 14.93
N GLY A 139 12.80 -9.72 15.90
CA GLY A 139 12.43 -9.81 17.30
C GLY A 139 11.25 -10.74 17.59
N ILE A 140 10.91 -11.65 16.68
CA ILE A 140 9.79 -12.60 16.85
C ILE A 140 10.15 -13.74 17.82
#